data_AF-A0A0P0N5X3-F1
#
_entry.id   AF-A0A0P0N5X3-F1
#
_cell.length_a   1.000
_cell.length_b   1.000
_cell.length_c   1.000
_cell.angle_alpha   90.00
_cell.angle_beta   90.00
_cell.angle_gamma   90.00
#
_symmetry.space_group_name_H-M   'P 1'
#
loop_
_entity.id
_entity.type
_entity.pdbx_description
1 polymer ?
#
loop_
_entity_poly.entity_id
_entity_poly.type
_entity_poly.pdbx_seq_one_letter_code
_entity_poly.pdbx_strand_id
1 'polypeptide(L)'
;MARVRAVTVQGALSAANTGRATDIDPYDSPIETLLRISCKSIGLRLCREDKARMIHTIRLLAMDIYALYSGAGLRNVVLEEQRDNRLGNVLVVKELGCGTARLSIMNGEKGEVIARVECKDSSYECVIECQ
;
A
#
# COMPACT_ATOMS: atom_id res chain seq x y z
N MET A 1 20.43 2.47 -11.81
CA MET A 1 18.96 2.32 -11.73
C MET A 1 18.66 1.67 -10.41
N ALA A 2 17.89 2.33 -9.54
CA ALA A 2 17.66 1.86 -8.19
C ALA A 2 16.55 0.79 -8.16
N ARG A 3 16.68 -0.26 -7.34
CA ARG A 3 15.73 -1.37 -7.20
C ARG A 3 15.07 -1.36 -5.82
N VAL A 4 13.82 -1.80 -5.72
CA VAL A 4 13.16 -1.99 -4.42
C VAL A 4 13.80 -3.20 -3.72
N ARG A 5 14.51 -2.96 -2.62
CA ARG A 5 15.16 -4.02 -1.82
C ARG A 5 14.23 -4.60 -0.77
N ALA A 6 13.49 -3.75 -0.08
CA ALA A 6 12.56 -4.12 0.98
C ALA A 6 11.41 -3.11 1.05
N VAL A 7 10.26 -3.59 1.52
CA VAL A 7 9.08 -2.78 1.81
C VAL A 7 8.57 -3.21 3.17
N THR A 8 8.62 -2.29 4.14
CA THR A 8 8.06 -2.50 5.48
C THR A 8 6.84 -1.61 5.62
N VAL A 9 5.72 -2.20 6.05
CA VAL A 9 4.51 -1.44 6.39
C VAL A 9 4.59 -1.06 7.87
N GLN A 10 4.49 0.22 8.18
CA GLN A 10 4.41 0.73 9.54
C GLN A 10 3.10 1.51 9.72
N GLY A 11 2.43 1.35 10.86
CA GLY A 11 1.14 1.97 11.13
C GLY A 11 -0.06 1.04 10.90
N ALA A 12 -1.24 1.50 11.34
CA ALA A 12 -2.49 0.78 11.26
C ALA A 12 -3.51 1.63 10.50
N LEU A 13 -4.12 1.06 9.44
CA LEU A 13 -5.49 1.45 9.11
C LEU A 13 -6.29 1.29 10.39
N SER A 14 -7.03 2.33 10.78
CA SER A 14 -7.70 2.36 12.08
C SER A 14 -8.38 1.01 12.28
N ALA A 15 -8.10 0.37 13.41
CA ALA A 15 -8.65 -0.91 13.76
C ALA A 15 -10.17 -0.76 13.98
N ALA A 16 -10.93 -0.57 12.91
CA ALA A 16 -12.36 -0.74 12.91
C ALA A 16 -12.63 -2.26 12.91
N ASN A 17 -12.48 -2.86 14.09
CA ASN A 17 -12.96 -4.20 14.46
C ASN A 17 -12.28 -5.44 13.87
N THR A 18 -10.96 -5.45 13.68
CA THR A 18 -10.24 -6.75 13.67
C THR A 18 -9.73 -7.01 15.08
N GLY A 19 -10.56 -7.68 15.88
CA GLY A 19 -10.17 -8.13 17.21
C GLY A 19 -8.80 -8.82 17.15
N ARG A 20 -7.89 -8.35 18.02
CA ARG A 20 -6.55 -8.90 18.33
C ARG A 20 -6.06 -10.01 17.38
N ALA A 21 -5.15 -9.67 16.50
CA ALA A 21 -4.34 -10.62 15.76
C ALA A 21 -2.87 -10.16 15.81
N THR A 22 -2.23 -10.38 16.96
CA THR A 22 -0.80 -10.09 17.17
C THR A 22 0.13 -11.23 16.77
N ASP A 23 -0.36 -12.35 16.23
CA ASP A 23 0.48 -13.47 15.79
C ASP A 23 -0.18 -14.25 14.64
N ILE A 24 -0.37 -13.61 13.49
CA ILE A 24 -0.84 -14.33 12.30
C ILE A 24 0.14 -14.06 11.15
N ASP A 25 0.51 -15.14 10.47
CA ASP A 25 1.32 -15.21 9.26
C ASP A 25 1.06 -14.00 8.34
N PRO A 26 2.09 -13.32 7.78
CA PRO A 26 1.93 -12.14 6.90
C PRO A 26 1.04 -12.35 5.66
N TYR A 27 0.57 -13.58 5.41
CA TYR A 27 -0.33 -13.96 4.33
C TYR A 27 -1.81 -14.20 4.75
N ASP A 28 -2.14 -14.21 6.03
CA ASP A 28 -3.50 -14.53 6.49
C ASP A 28 -4.44 -13.33 6.60
N SER A 29 -3.90 -12.10 6.51
CA SER A 29 -4.68 -10.87 6.54
C SER A 29 -4.80 -10.29 5.12
N PRO A 30 -5.99 -10.36 4.49
CA PRO A 30 -6.22 -9.78 3.16
C PRO A 30 -5.94 -8.28 3.12
N ILE A 31 -6.21 -7.57 4.22
CA ILE A 31 -5.94 -6.13 4.32
C ILE A 31 -4.43 -5.86 4.38
N GLU A 32 -3.66 -6.63 5.16
CA GLU A 32 -2.20 -6.47 5.21
C GLU A 32 -1.55 -6.78 3.85
N THR A 33 -2.03 -7.83 3.18
CA THR A 33 -1.57 -8.20 1.84
C THR A 33 -1.80 -7.05 0.84
N LEU A 34 -2.97 -6.42 0.87
CA LEU A 34 -3.27 -5.27 0.02
C LEU A 34 -2.40 -4.05 0.36
N LEU A 35 -2.13 -3.78 1.64
CA LEU A 35 -1.23 -2.70 2.06
C LEU A 35 0.19 -2.92 1.54
N ARG A 36 0.72 -4.15 1.66
CA ARG A 36 2.03 -4.53 1.13
C ARG A 36 2.09 -4.36 -0.39
N ILE A 37 1.04 -4.76 -1.10
CA ILE A 37 0.92 -4.58 -2.55
C ILE A 37 0.90 -3.08 -2.92
N SER A 38 0.12 -2.27 -2.22
CA SER A 38 0.10 -0.81 -2.41
C SER A 38 1.48 -0.20 -2.19
N CYS A 39 2.15 -0.53 -1.08
CA CYS A 39 3.49 -0.05 -0.78
C CYS A 39 4.52 -0.49 -1.84
N LYS A 40 4.41 -1.71 -2.36
CA LYS A 40 5.26 -2.19 -3.46
C LYS A 40 5.00 -1.40 -4.75
N SER A 41 3.75 -1.12 -5.08
CA SER A 41 3.39 -0.26 -6.23
C SER A 41 4.01 1.13 -6.09
N ILE A 42 3.96 1.73 -4.91
CA ILE A 42 4.54 3.04 -4.62
C ILE A 42 6.07 2.99 -4.73
N GLY A 43 6.71 1.97 -4.15
CA GLY A 43 8.16 1.79 -4.20
C GLY A 43 8.72 1.62 -5.62
N LEU A 44 8.04 0.84 -6.47
CA LEU A 44 8.46 0.69 -7.88
C LEU A 44 8.48 2.03 -8.63
N ARG A 45 7.50 2.91 -8.35
CA ARG A 45 7.46 4.26 -8.94
C ARG A 45 8.55 5.16 -8.37
N LEU A 46 8.76 5.12 -7.05
CA LEU A 46 9.74 5.95 -6.35
C LEU A 46 11.18 5.63 -6.74
N CYS A 47 11.54 4.35 -6.79
CA CYS A 47 12.89 3.93 -7.17
C CYS A 47 13.17 4.07 -8.69
N ARG A 48 12.22 4.65 -9.46
CA ARG A 48 12.28 4.85 -10.92
C ARG A 48 12.62 3.56 -11.68
N GLU A 49 11.99 2.48 -11.26
CA GLU A 49 12.09 1.22 -11.97
C GLU A 49 11.18 1.25 -13.21
N ASP A 50 11.75 1.23 -14.43
CA ASP A 50 10.98 1.09 -15.67
C ASP A 50 10.46 -0.36 -15.81
N LYS A 51 9.40 -0.64 -15.06
CA LYS A 51 8.82 -1.98 -14.89
C LYS A 51 7.31 -1.93 -15.09
N ALA A 52 6.87 -1.34 -16.20
CA ALA A 52 5.45 -1.24 -16.57
C ALA A 52 4.72 -2.60 -16.50
N ARG A 53 5.37 -3.69 -16.93
CA ARG A 53 4.82 -5.07 -16.83
C ARG A 53 4.63 -5.52 -15.39
N MET A 54 5.54 -5.16 -14.49
CA MET A 54 5.45 -5.54 -13.08
C MET A 54 4.35 -4.75 -12.37
N ILE A 55 4.24 -3.46 -12.66
CA ILE A 55 3.17 -2.60 -12.14
C ILE A 55 1.80 -3.14 -12.59
N HIS A 56 1.70 -3.54 -13.86
CA HIS A 56 0.49 -4.18 -14.39
C HIS A 56 0.15 -5.50 -13.67
N THR A 57 1.14 -6.37 -13.46
CA THR A 57 0.96 -7.66 -12.76
C THR A 57 0.50 -7.45 -11.31
N ILE A 58 1.12 -6.49 -10.61
CA ILE A 58 0.75 -6.13 -9.24
C ILE A 58 -0.69 -5.61 -9.18
N ARG A 59 -1.11 -4.80 -10.15
CA ARG A 59 -2.48 -4.31 -10.24
C ARG A 59 -3.49 -5.45 -10.40
N LEU A 60 -3.25 -6.38 -11.31
CA LEU A 60 -4.14 -7.54 -11.50
C LEU A 60 -4.27 -8.35 -10.22
N LEU A 61 -3.13 -8.69 -9.60
CA LEU A 61 -3.11 -9.43 -8.33
C LEU A 61 -3.87 -8.71 -7.21
N ALA A 62 -3.71 -7.38 -7.10
CA ALA A 62 -4.39 -6.59 -6.09
C ALA A 62 -5.92 -6.62 -6.27
N MET A 63 -6.39 -6.51 -7.51
CA MET A 63 -7.82 -6.55 -7.84
C MET A 63 -8.41 -7.95 -7.57
N ASP A 64 -7.70 -9.02 -7.90
CA ASP A 64 -8.15 -10.40 -7.65
C ASP A 64 -8.29 -10.67 -6.14
N ILE A 65 -7.29 -10.27 -5.35
CA ILE A 65 -7.35 -10.39 -3.88
C ILE A 65 -8.50 -9.55 -3.33
N TYR A 66 -8.64 -8.30 -3.77
CA TYR A 66 -9.73 -7.44 -3.32
C TYR A 66 -11.11 -8.04 -3.65
N ALA A 67 -11.29 -8.58 -4.85
CA ALA A 67 -12.54 -9.23 -5.27
C ALA A 67 -12.85 -10.46 -4.40
N LEU A 68 -11.85 -11.33 -4.17
CA LEU A 68 -11.99 -12.55 -3.37
C LEU A 68 -12.39 -12.27 -1.91
N TYR A 69 -11.89 -11.17 -1.32
CA TYR A 69 -12.07 -10.90 0.11
C TYR A 69 -13.05 -9.74 0.43
N SER A 70 -13.65 -9.11 -0.60
CA SER A 70 -14.62 -8.02 -0.47
C SER A 70 -15.81 -8.35 0.45
N GLY A 71 -16.25 -9.62 0.49
CA GLY A 71 -17.37 -10.08 1.34
C GLY A 71 -16.97 -10.59 2.74
N ALA A 72 -15.70 -10.95 2.95
CA ALA A 72 -15.25 -11.72 4.11
C ALA A 72 -14.33 -10.95 5.07
N GLY A 73 -13.62 -9.90 4.61
CA GLY A 73 -12.67 -9.16 5.46
C GLY A 73 -12.34 -7.73 5.03
N LEU A 74 -12.87 -7.26 3.89
CA LEU A 74 -12.52 -5.94 3.33
C LEU A 74 -13.72 -4.97 3.26
N ARG A 75 -14.78 -5.20 4.04
CA ARG A 75 -16.06 -4.46 3.92
C ARG A 75 -15.93 -2.94 4.04
N ASN A 76 -14.94 -2.45 4.76
CA ASN A 76 -14.70 -1.03 4.99
C ASN A 76 -13.45 -0.50 4.28
N VAL A 77 -12.89 -1.27 3.35
CA VAL A 77 -11.65 -0.94 2.65
C VAL A 77 -11.95 -0.84 1.16
N VAL A 78 -11.29 0.10 0.49
CA VAL A 78 -11.32 0.30 -0.95
C VAL A 78 -9.89 0.27 -1.46
N LEU A 79 -9.65 -0.53 -2.50
CA LEU A 79 -8.44 -0.46 -3.31
C LEU A 79 -8.73 0.40 -4.54
N GLU A 80 -7.94 1.44 -4.76
CA GLU A 80 -8.13 2.37 -5.89
C GLU A 80 -6.80 2.77 -6.53
N GLU A 81 -6.79 2.97 -7.84
CA GLU A 81 -5.72 3.68 -8.51
C GLU A 81 -5.95 5.19 -8.41
N GLN A 82 -5.04 5.87 -7.72
CA GLN A 82 -5.05 7.32 -7.59
C GLN A 82 -3.88 7.93 -8.37
N ARG A 83 -4.14 9.06 -9.03
CA ARG A 83 -3.10 9.85 -9.68
C ARG A 83 -2.38 10.72 -8.65
N ASP A 84 -1.08 10.54 -8.52
CA ASP A 84 -0.16 11.42 -7.80
C ASP A 84 0.70 12.21 -8.80
N ASN A 85 0.96 13.49 -8.49
CA ASN A 85 1.69 14.38 -9.39
C ASN A 85 3.17 14.02 -9.55
N ARG A 86 3.76 13.30 -8.59
CA ARG A 86 5.18 12.91 -8.57
C ARG A 86 5.37 11.49 -9.08
N LEU A 87 4.42 10.59 -8.82
CA LEU A 87 4.55 9.16 -9.12
C LEU A 87 3.68 8.65 -10.27
N GLY A 88 2.76 9.47 -10.78
CA GLY A 88 1.72 9.03 -11.70
C GLY A 88 0.66 8.20 -10.97
N ASN A 89 0.12 7.17 -11.62
CA ASN A 89 -0.91 6.34 -11.01
C ASN A 89 -0.27 5.34 -10.02
N VAL A 90 -0.80 5.33 -8.80
CA VAL A 90 -0.41 4.43 -7.71
C VAL A 90 -1.64 3.74 -7.13
N LEU A 91 -1.48 2.48 -6.74
CA LEU A 91 -2.50 1.76 -5.99
C LEU A 91 -2.45 2.19 -4.53
N VAL A 92 -3.60 2.61 -4.00
CA VAL A 92 -3.79 2.99 -2.60
C VAL A 92 -4.92 2.19 -1.99
N VAL A 93 -4.72 1.78 -0.74
CA VAL A 93 -5.72 1.11 0.09
C VAL A 93 -6.25 2.15 1.07
N LYS A 94 -7.55 2.38 1.11
CA LYS A 94 -8.15 3.42 1.95
C LYS A 94 -9.47 2.95 2.54
N GLU A 95 -9.94 3.64 3.57
CA GLU A 95 -11.27 3.38 4.12
C GLU A 95 -12.38 3.78 3.13
N LEU A 96 -13.51 3.07 3.18
CA LEU A 96 -14.69 3.39 2.40
C LEU A 96 -15.18 4.82 2.72
N GLY A 97 -15.50 5.58 1.67
CA GLY A 97 -15.96 6.96 1.79
C GLY A 97 -14.87 7.96 2.19
N CYS A 98 -13.59 7.59 2.10
CA CYS A 98 -12.48 8.49 2.41
C CYS A 98 -12.18 9.56 1.33
N GLY A 99 -12.83 9.50 0.16
CA GLY A 99 -12.50 10.41 -0.93
C GLY A 99 -11.07 10.14 -1.44
N THR A 100 -10.28 11.19 -1.67
CA THR A 100 -8.91 11.08 -2.17
C THR A 100 -7.92 10.92 -1.02
N ALA A 101 -7.09 9.88 -1.04
CA ALA A 101 -6.07 9.68 -0.01
C ALA A 101 -4.92 10.67 -0.20
N ARG A 102 -4.34 11.18 0.88
CA ARG A 102 -3.17 12.05 0.83
C ARG A 102 -1.90 11.20 0.82
N LEU A 103 -1.04 11.40 -0.18
CA LEU A 103 0.27 10.75 -0.27
C LEU A 103 1.39 11.74 0.08
N SER A 104 2.08 11.47 1.18
CA SER A 104 3.25 12.22 1.65
C SER A 104 4.51 11.38 1.43
N ILE A 105 5.58 11.99 0.92
CA ILE A 105 6.87 11.31 0.70
C ILE A 105 7.91 12.07 1.49
N MET A 106 8.65 11.34 2.33
CA MET A 106 9.66 11.86 3.25
C MET A 106 10.94 11.05 3.10
N ASN A 107 12.07 11.66 3.46
CA ASN A 107 13.32 10.93 3.58
C ASN A 107 13.33 10.18 4.92
N GLY A 108 13.64 8.89 4.89
CA GLY A 108 13.85 8.08 6.09
C GLY A 108 15.30 8.12 6.56
N GLU A 109 15.65 7.21 7.47
CA GLU A 109 17.05 7.04 7.89
C GLU A 109 17.82 6.25 6.83
N LYS A 110 19.15 6.40 6.77
CA LYS A 110 20.05 5.53 5.98
C LYS A 110 19.69 5.33 4.49
N GLY A 111 19.19 6.37 3.81
CA GLY A 111 18.87 6.29 2.36
C GLY A 111 17.51 5.66 2.05
N GLU A 112 16.68 5.45 3.05
CA GLU A 112 15.28 5.05 2.92
C GLU A 112 14.41 6.20 2.41
N VAL A 113 13.31 5.84 1.74
CA VAL A 113 12.21 6.74 1.42
C VAL A 113 10.97 6.24 2.15
N ILE A 114 10.33 7.13 2.91
CA ILE A 114 9.08 6.82 3.61
C ILE A 114 7.93 7.42 2.82
N ALA A 115 7.01 6.58 2.37
CA ALA A 115 5.76 7.02 1.77
C ALA A 115 4.62 6.79 2.75
N ARG A 116 3.96 7.86 3.20
CA ARG A 116 2.80 7.80 4.07
C ARG A 116 1.53 8.06 3.27
N VAL A 117 0.55 7.18 3.41
CA VAL A 117 -0.79 7.32 2.85
C VAL A 117 -1.75 7.61 4.01
N GLU A 118 -2.44 8.74 3.94
CA GLU A 118 -3.32 9.22 5.00
C GLU A 118 -4.73 9.42 4.44
N CYS A 119 -5.73 8.96 5.18
CA CYS A 119 -7.11 9.02 4.75
C CYS A 119 -8.04 9.07 5.97
N LYS A 120 -8.70 10.21 6.20
CA LYS A 120 -9.47 10.50 7.43
C LYS A 120 -8.64 10.19 8.68
N ASP A 121 -9.10 9.25 9.50
CA ASP A 121 -8.48 8.83 10.76
C ASP A 121 -7.54 7.62 10.60
N SER A 122 -7.31 7.19 9.36
CA SER A 122 -6.46 6.06 9.02
C SER A 122 -5.19 6.49 8.30
N SER A 123 -4.07 5.81 8.58
CA SER A 123 -2.86 5.98 7.81
C SER A 123 -2.00 4.71 7.81
N TYR A 124 -1.19 4.56 6.78
CA TYR A 124 -0.13 3.57 6.74
C TYR A 124 1.11 4.15 6.08
N GLU A 125 2.27 3.66 6.50
CA GLU A 125 3.58 4.06 6.03
C GLU A 125 4.26 2.89 5.33
N CYS A 126 4.92 3.22 4.23
CA CYS A 126 5.76 2.32 3.47
C CYS A 126 7.19 2.81 3.62
N VAL A 127 8.01 2.09 4.36
CA VAL A 127 9.47 2.31 4.37
C VAL A 127 10.05 1.56 3.19
N ILE A 128 10.69 2.29 2.27
CA ILE A 128 11.13 1.80 0.98
C ILE A 128 12.65 2.01 0.87
N GLU A 129 13.38 0.92 0.78
CA GLU A 129 14.80 0.93 0.46
C GLU A 129 14.99 0.81 -1.06
N CYS A 130 15.52 1.86 -1.69
CA CYS A 130 15.94 1.86 -3.09
C CYS A 130 17.45 1.57 -3.19
N GLN A 131 17.86 0.56 -3.97
CA GLN A 131 19.26 0.17 -4.21
C GLN A 131 19.73 0.48 -5.62
#